data_AF-A0A1Q7DA81-F1
#
_entry.id   AF-A0A1Q7DA81-F1
#
_cell.length_a   1.000
_cell.length_b   1.000
_cell.length_c   1.000
_cell.angle_alpha   90.00
_cell.angle_beta   90.00
_cell.angle_gamma   90.00
#
_symmetry.space_group_name_H-M   'P 1'
#
loop_
_entity.id
_entity.type
_entity.pdbx_description
1 polymer ?
#
loop_
_entity_poly.entity_id
_entity_poly.type
_entity_poly.pdbx_seq_one_letter_code
_entity_poly.pdbx_strand_id
1 'polypeptide(L)'
;MTINTTVTTQPPVSDMAARAREIARRLPGQARRQRLDTARLEYGPLYTLAEIHQRVAQTLPQKLGFIRRAVFQPIDSYQGLIPDEALIKYDDAVRGGLFSAFTVVTPTYFSQKQVDPWIVAQVDGAEVYAVIAQWDDSEDVMR
;
A
#
# COMPACT_ATOMS: atom_id res chain seq x y z
N MET A 1 48.62 -35.83 -29.13
CA MET A 1 47.46 -36.19 -28.29
C MET A 1 46.81 -34.89 -27.84
N THR A 2 45.68 -34.53 -28.44
CA THR A 2 44.95 -33.29 -28.15
C THR A 2 43.78 -33.65 -27.23
N ILE A 3 43.76 -33.09 -26.03
CA ILE A 3 42.70 -33.36 -25.04
C ILE A 3 41.62 -32.29 -25.25
N ASN A 4 40.49 -32.68 -25.82
CA ASN A 4 39.33 -31.80 -25.93
C ASN A 4 38.60 -31.80 -24.57
N THR A 5 38.91 -30.81 -23.74
CA THR A 5 38.14 -30.51 -22.53
C THR A 5 36.87 -29.75 -22.93
N THR A 6 35.75 -30.46 -23.01
CA THR A 6 34.42 -29.83 -23.03
C THR A 6 34.17 -29.20 -21.67
N VAL A 7 34.39 -27.89 -21.58
CA VAL A 7 33.92 -27.07 -20.47
C VAL A 7 32.39 -27.03 -20.58
N THR A 8 31.70 -27.74 -19.70
CA THR A 8 30.27 -27.51 -19.47
C THR A 8 30.14 -26.14 -18.83
N THR A 9 29.91 -25.12 -19.66
CA THR A 9 29.67 -23.75 -19.21
C THR A 9 28.34 -23.74 -18.44
N GLN A 10 28.42 -23.85 -17.11
CA GLN A 10 27.30 -23.54 -16.24
C GLN A 10 26.88 -22.10 -16.54
N PRO A 11 25.61 -21.84 -16.90
CA PRO A 11 25.17 -20.47 -17.18
C PRO A 11 25.45 -19.61 -15.94
N PRO A 12 25.93 -18.37 -16.12
CA PRO A 12 26.28 -17.52 -14.99
C PRO A 12 25.09 -17.38 -14.05
N VAL A 13 25.31 -17.46 -12.74
CA VAL A 13 24.26 -17.45 -11.70
C VAL A 13 23.27 -16.28 -11.85
N SER A 14 23.72 -15.17 -12.44
CA SER A 14 22.90 -14.01 -12.82
C SER A 14 21.77 -14.35 -13.82
N ASP A 15 22.06 -15.18 -14.83
CA ASP A 15 21.10 -15.63 -15.84
C ASP A 15 20.08 -16.58 -15.22
N MET A 16 20.53 -17.48 -14.33
CA MET A 16 19.64 -18.34 -13.56
C MET A 16 18.69 -17.55 -12.65
N ALA A 17 19.19 -16.52 -11.96
CA ALA A 17 18.38 -15.68 -11.08
C ALA A 17 17.36 -14.83 -11.87
N ALA A 18 17.76 -14.25 -13.00
CA ALA A 18 16.86 -13.50 -13.87
C ALA A 18 15.76 -14.42 -14.45
N ARG A 19 16.14 -15.61 -14.92
CA ARG A 19 15.19 -16.61 -15.43
C ARG A 19 14.25 -17.14 -14.35
N ALA A 20 14.74 -17.38 -13.15
CA ALA A 20 13.92 -17.81 -12.02
C ALA A 20 12.90 -16.72 -11.63
N ARG A 21 13.30 -15.44 -11.61
CA ARG A 21 12.37 -14.31 -11.39
C ARG A 21 11.30 -14.22 -12.47
N GLU A 22 11.67 -14.41 -13.74
CA GLU A 22 10.73 -14.42 -14.85
C GLU A 22 9.71 -15.57 -14.73
N ILE A 23 10.17 -16.77 -14.39
CA ILE A 23 9.29 -17.92 -14.13
C ILE A 23 8.38 -17.63 -12.93
N ALA A 24 8.92 -17.09 -11.83
CA ALA A 24 8.14 -16.76 -10.64
C ALA A 24 7.05 -15.72 -10.92
N ARG A 25 7.32 -14.71 -11.77
CA ARG A 25 6.32 -13.72 -12.19
C ARG A 25 5.13 -14.32 -12.95
N ARG A 26 5.34 -15.43 -13.66
CA ARG A 26 4.27 -16.14 -14.40
C ARG A 26 3.44 -17.06 -13.52
N LEU A 27 3.93 -17.40 -12.32
CA LEU A 27 3.21 -18.24 -11.37
C LEU A 27 2.38 -17.35 -10.43
N PRO A 28 1.03 -17.42 -10.47
CA PRO A 28 0.18 -16.49 -9.73
C PRO A 28 0.48 -16.41 -8.23
N GLY A 29 0.75 -17.56 -7.60
CA GLY A 29 1.09 -17.62 -6.17
C GLY A 29 2.43 -16.97 -5.83
N GLN A 30 3.45 -17.13 -6.68
CA GLN A 30 4.77 -16.52 -6.49
C GLN A 30 4.71 -15.02 -6.78
N ALA A 31 4.02 -14.61 -7.85
CA ALA A 31 3.79 -13.20 -8.16
C ALA A 31 3.03 -12.47 -7.04
N ARG A 32 2.02 -13.11 -6.44
CA ARG A 32 1.29 -12.57 -5.27
C ARG A 32 2.21 -12.43 -4.06
N ARG A 33 2.99 -13.47 -3.75
CA ARG A 33 3.94 -13.44 -2.63
C ARG A 33 4.99 -12.34 -2.81
N GLN A 34 5.55 -12.23 -4.01
CA GLN A 34 6.52 -11.19 -4.34
C GLN A 34 5.93 -9.79 -4.14
N ARG A 35 4.69 -9.55 -4.59
CA ARG A 35 3.99 -8.27 -4.35
C ARG A 35 3.81 -7.97 -2.87
N LEU A 36 3.40 -8.96 -2.07
CA LEU A 36 3.26 -8.78 -0.62
C LEU A 36 4.58 -8.45 0.06
N ASP A 37 5.66 -9.14 -0.32
CA ASP A 37 6.99 -8.92 0.25
C ASP A 37 7.54 -7.54 -0.17
N THR A 38 7.36 -7.13 -1.43
CA THR A 38 7.70 -5.78 -1.90
C THR A 38 6.88 -4.70 -1.21
N ALA A 39 5.56 -4.88 -1.10
CA ALA A 39 4.71 -3.91 -0.42
C ALA A 39 5.10 -3.73 1.05
N ARG A 40 5.49 -4.82 1.73
CA ARG A 40 6.01 -4.75 3.11
C ARG A 40 7.32 -4.01 3.23
N LEU A 41 8.20 -4.18 2.25
CA LEU A 41 9.51 -3.54 2.22
C LEU A 41 9.37 -2.03 1.98
N GLU A 42 8.50 -1.63 1.05
CA GLU A 42 8.37 -0.24 0.62
C GLU A 42 7.43 0.60 1.51
N TYR A 43 6.32 0.01 1.96
CA TYR A 43 5.26 0.73 2.69
C TYR A 43 5.11 0.27 4.15
N GLY A 44 5.95 -0.67 4.57
CA GLY A 44 5.96 -1.20 5.92
C GLY A 44 4.83 -2.22 6.18
N PRO A 45 4.40 -2.40 7.43
CA PRO A 45 3.39 -3.40 7.79
C PRO A 45 2.09 -3.28 6.99
N LEU A 46 1.57 -4.44 6.57
CA LEU A 46 0.28 -4.55 5.89
C LEU A 46 -0.81 -4.92 6.90
N TYR A 47 -2.01 -4.39 6.66
CA TYR A 47 -3.14 -4.49 7.58
C TYR A 47 -4.36 -5.08 6.89
N THR A 48 -5.16 -5.83 7.64
CA THR A 48 -6.53 -6.14 7.25
C THR A 48 -7.39 -4.87 7.28
N LEU A 49 -8.53 -4.90 6.59
CA LEU A 49 -9.47 -3.77 6.60
C LEU A 49 -9.94 -3.41 8.02
N ALA A 50 -10.13 -4.42 8.89
CA ALA A 50 -10.52 -4.23 10.28
C ALA A 50 -9.43 -3.51 11.10
N GLU A 51 -8.16 -3.85 10.89
CA GLU A 51 -7.03 -3.17 11.53
C GLU A 51 -6.89 -1.72 11.05
N ILE A 52 -7.10 -1.45 9.75
CA ILE A 52 -7.15 -0.06 9.24
C ILE A 52 -8.29 0.72 9.92
N HIS A 53 -9.50 0.15 9.97
CA HIS A 53 -10.64 0.76 10.67
C HIS A 53 -10.29 1.14 12.10
N GLN A 54 -9.70 0.22 12.84
CA GLN A 54 -9.33 0.42 14.24
C GLN A 54 -8.25 1.48 14.39
N ARG A 55 -7.17 1.41 13.60
CA ARG A 55 -6.04 2.35 13.67
C ARG A 55 -6.46 3.76 13.33
N VAL A 56 -7.22 3.93 12.24
CA VAL A 56 -7.73 5.24 11.84
C VAL A 56 -8.68 5.76 12.90
N ALA A 57 -9.64 4.96 13.38
CA ALA A 57 -10.51 5.41 14.46
C ALA A 57 -9.74 5.80 15.75
N GLN A 58 -8.59 5.17 16.01
CA GLN A 58 -7.76 5.45 17.19
C GLN A 58 -6.99 6.77 17.12
N THR A 59 -6.86 7.42 15.96
CA THR A 59 -6.25 8.76 15.86
C THR A 59 -7.09 9.82 16.57
N LEU A 60 -8.41 9.63 16.64
CA LEU A 60 -9.27 10.52 17.40
C LEU A 60 -9.09 10.34 18.91
N PRO A 61 -9.17 11.42 19.71
CA PRO A 61 -9.11 11.33 21.17
C PRO A 61 -10.28 10.51 21.77
N GLN A 62 -10.23 10.18 23.06
CA GLN A 62 -11.39 9.56 23.71
C GLN A 62 -12.33 10.65 24.18
N LYS A 63 -13.59 10.61 23.74
CA LYS A 63 -14.64 11.53 24.19
C LYS A 63 -15.83 10.72 24.69
N LEU A 64 -16.25 11.00 25.94
CA LEU A 64 -17.39 10.32 26.55
C LEU A 64 -18.67 10.59 25.72
N GLY A 65 -19.43 9.55 25.40
CA GLY A 65 -20.65 9.67 24.57
C GLY A 65 -20.41 9.71 23.06
N PHE A 66 -19.16 9.65 22.57
CA PHE A 66 -18.85 9.62 21.15
C PHE A 66 -18.17 8.31 20.74
N ILE A 67 -18.69 7.67 19.68
CA ILE A 67 -18.10 6.47 19.09
C ILE A 67 -17.15 6.89 17.97
N ARG A 68 -15.89 6.45 18.07
CA ARG A 68 -14.89 6.61 17.00
C ARG A 68 -15.16 5.64 15.86
N ARG A 69 -15.09 6.12 14.64
CA ARG A 69 -15.25 5.34 13.40
C ARG A 69 -14.27 5.83 12.34
N ALA A 70 -14.27 5.12 11.22
CA ALA A 70 -13.55 5.49 10.02
C ALA A 70 -14.49 5.36 8.83
N VAL A 71 -14.46 6.35 7.95
CA VAL A 71 -15.22 6.39 6.68
C VAL A 71 -14.24 6.10 5.54
N PHE A 72 -14.64 5.21 4.64
CA PHE A 72 -13.84 4.76 3.52
C PHE A 72 -14.47 5.27 2.24
N GLN A 73 -13.69 5.99 1.44
CA GLN A 73 -14.13 6.52 0.15
C GLN A 73 -13.10 6.17 -0.92
N PRO A 74 -13.51 5.56 -2.05
CA PRO A 74 -12.64 5.41 -3.21
C PRO A 74 -11.99 6.75 -3.57
N ILE A 75 -10.69 6.75 -3.86
CA ILE A 75 -9.91 8.00 -4.04
C ILE A 75 -10.47 8.88 -5.17
N ASP A 76 -11.03 8.27 -6.21
CA ASP A 76 -11.70 8.90 -7.35
C ASP A 76 -13.00 9.63 -6.98
N SER A 77 -13.61 9.26 -5.85
CA SER A 77 -14.83 9.87 -5.32
C SER A 77 -14.58 10.80 -4.12
N TYR A 78 -13.34 10.88 -3.64
CA TYR A 78 -12.98 11.73 -2.50
C TYR A 78 -13.04 13.21 -2.91
N GLN A 79 -13.80 14.01 -2.15
CA GLN A 79 -14.06 15.41 -2.47
C GLN A 79 -13.19 16.39 -1.67
N GLY A 80 -12.47 15.92 -0.64
CA GLY A 80 -11.58 16.77 0.16
C GLY A 80 -10.27 17.07 -0.58
N LEU A 81 -9.55 18.09 -0.11
CA LEU A 81 -8.22 18.38 -0.63
C LEU A 81 -7.23 17.31 -0.16
N ILE A 82 -6.40 16.83 -1.08
CA ILE A 82 -5.27 15.95 -0.79
C ILE A 82 -4.01 16.81 -0.94
N PRO A 83 -3.21 17.00 0.11
CA PRO A 83 -1.98 17.77 0.05
C PRO A 83 -0.97 17.19 -0.96
N ASP A 84 -0.14 18.07 -1.53
CA ASP A 84 0.85 17.71 -2.56
C ASP A 84 1.74 16.53 -2.14
N GLU A 85 2.21 16.50 -0.88
CA GLU A 85 3.04 15.40 -0.38
C GLU A 85 2.32 14.04 -0.42
N ALA A 86 1.04 14.01 -0.07
CA ALA A 86 0.23 12.81 -0.11
C ALA A 86 -0.09 12.39 -1.55
N LEU A 87 -0.29 13.36 -2.46
CA LEU A 87 -0.46 13.10 -3.90
C LEU A 87 0.80 12.50 -4.53
N ILE A 88 1.99 12.98 -4.16
CA ILE A 88 3.26 12.44 -4.65
C ILE A 88 3.42 10.98 -4.22
N LYS A 89 3.18 10.67 -2.92
CA LYS A 89 3.23 9.29 -2.41
C LYS A 89 2.21 8.38 -3.08
N TYR A 90 1.02 8.90 -3.36
CA TYR A 90 -0.01 8.19 -4.12
C TYR A 90 0.45 7.87 -5.56
N ASP A 91 0.99 8.85 -6.27
CA ASP A 91 1.46 8.68 -7.64
C ASP A 91 2.64 7.70 -7.72
N ASP A 92 3.59 7.76 -6.79
CA ASP A 92 4.66 6.76 -6.68
C ASP A 92 4.10 5.35 -6.47
N ALA A 93 3.08 5.20 -5.62
CA ALA A 93 2.41 3.92 -5.38
C ALA A 93 1.64 3.40 -6.61
N VAL A 94 1.00 4.28 -7.38
CA VAL A 94 0.34 3.95 -8.65
C VAL A 94 1.37 3.45 -9.67
N ARG A 95 2.47 4.18 -9.85
CA ARG A 95 3.54 3.81 -10.78
C ARG A 95 4.23 2.50 -10.40
N GLY A 96 4.29 2.18 -9.10
CA GLY A 96 4.82 0.92 -8.60
C GLY A 96 4.00 -0.31 -8.99
N GLY A 97 2.70 -0.15 -9.27
CA GLY A 97 1.85 -1.22 -9.81
C GLY A 97 1.58 -2.39 -8.84
N LEU A 98 1.77 -2.19 -7.53
CA LEU A 98 1.55 -3.23 -6.51
C LEU A 98 0.09 -3.33 -6.06
N PHE A 99 -0.70 -2.29 -6.30
CA PHE A 99 -2.01 -2.10 -5.68
C PHE A 99 -3.15 -2.16 -6.70
N SER A 100 -4.28 -2.73 -6.30
CA SER A 100 -5.49 -2.85 -7.14
C SER A 100 -6.50 -1.72 -6.91
N ALA A 101 -6.48 -1.10 -5.72
CA ALA A 101 -7.42 -0.04 -5.36
C ALA A 101 -6.81 0.89 -4.31
N PHE A 102 -7.20 2.17 -4.38
CA PHE A 102 -6.81 3.21 -3.44
C PHE A 102 -8.05 3.80 -2.78
N THR A 103 -7.99 4.00 -1.46
CA THR A 103 -9.11 4.47 -0.66
C THR A 103 -8.62 5.55 0.28
N VAL A 104 -9.35 6.65 0.35
CA VAL A 104 -9.17 7.65 1.41
C VAL A 104 -9.97 7.19 2.62
N VAL A 105 -9.29 7.08 3.76
CA VAL A 105 -9.88 6.68 5.04
C VAL A 105 -9.84 7.87 5.97
N THR A 106 -11.01 8.33 6.40
CA THR A 106 -11.13 9.50 7.25
C THR A 106 -11.66 9.08 8.62
N PRO A 107 -10.97 9.43 9.72
CA PRO A 107 -11.51 9.21 11.06
C PRO A 107 -12.69 10.15 11.33
N THR A 108 -13.70 9.64 12.01
CA THR A 108 -14.91 10.39 12.34
C THR A 108 -15.43 9.99 13.71
N TYR A 109 -15.85 10.96 14.53
CA TYR A 109 -16.84 10.64 15.55
C TYR A 109 -18.19 10.52 14.86
N PHE A 110 -19.08 9.69 15.38
CA PHE A 110 -20.43 9.54 14.82
C PHE A 110 -21.03 10.89 14.36
N SER A 111 -21.27 11.01 13.05
CA SER A 111 -21.82 12.19 12.36
C SER A 111 -20.92 13.44 12.20
N GLN A 112 -19.60 13.38 12.46
CA GLN A 112 -18.68 14.52 12.25
C GLN A 112 -17.28 14.11 11.76
N LYS A 113 -16.84 14.66 10.61
CA LYS A 113 -15.45 14.57 10.11
C LYS A 113 -14.56 15.45 10.99
N GLN A 114 -13.45 14.89 11.49
CA GLN A 114 -12.70 15.50 12.60
C GLN A 114 -11.18 15.53 12.41
N VAL A 115 -10.68 15.30 11.17
CA VAL A 115 -9.28 15.46 10.71
C VAL A 115 -8.34 14.26 10.87
N ASP A 116 -7.27 14.27 10.09
CA ASP A 116 -6.29 13.21 9.75
C ASP A 116 -6.74 12.11 8.77
N PRO A 117 -7.02 12.40 7.48
CA PRO A 117 -7.27 11.37 6.47
C PRO A 117 -6.01 10.61 6.05
N TRP A 118 -6.23 9.37 5.61
CA TRP A 118 -5.20 8.42 5.21
C TRP A 118 -5.48 7.99 3.79
N ILE A 119 -4.46 7.83 2.94
CA ILE A 119 -4.58 7.01 1.74
C ILE A 119 -4.10 5.62 2.09
N VAL A 120 -4.96 4.63 1.89
CA VAL A 120 -4.61 3.21 1.97
C VAL A 120 -4.78 2.57 0.60
N ALA A 121 -3.98 1.56 0.32
CA ALA A 121 -4.03 0.85 -0.95
C ALA A 121 -4.08 -0.67 -0.74
N GLN A 122 -5.03 -1.32 -1.40
CA GLN A 122 -5.17 -2.77 -1.37
C GLN A 122 -4.07 -3.39 -2.24
N VAL A 123 -3.27 -4.29 -1.67
CA VAL A 123 -2.28 -5.04 -2.45
C VAL A 123 -3.03 -5.93 -3.44
N ASP A 124 -2.69 -5.83 -4.73
CA ASP A 124 -3.38 -6.59 -5.76
C ASP A 124 -3.33 -8.11 -5.44
N GLY A 125 -4.44 -8.80 -5.69
CA GLY A 125 -4.59 -10.22 -5.37
C GLY A 125 -4.56 -10.58 -3.88
N ALA A 126 -4.65 -9.62 -2.95
CA ALA A 126 -4.70 -9.88 -1.51
C ALA A 126 -5.70 -8.98 -0.78
N GLU A 127 -6.25 -9.48 0.34
CA GLU A 127 -7.17 -8.73 1.21
C GLU A 127 -6.42 -8.00 2.34
N VAL A 128 -5.29 -7.37 1.99
CA VAL A 128 -4.48 -6.57 2.91
C VAL A 128 -4.11 -5.25 2.27
N TYR A 129 -3.93 -4.25 3.13
CA TYR A 129 -3.78 -2.86 2.77
C TYR A 129 -2.46 -2.31 3.29
N ALA A 130 -1.79 -1.51 2.47
CA ALA A 130 -0.69 -0.65 2.90
C ALA A 130 -1.23 0.75 3.24
N VAL A 131 -0.57 1.44 4.17
CA VAL A 131 -0.77 2.88 4.38
C VAL A 131 0.20 3.60 3.46
N ILE A 132 -0.33 4.42 2.55
CA ILE A 132 0.47 5.16 1.56
C ILE A 132 0.83 6.54 2.08
N ALA A 133 -0.15 7.23 2.68
CA ALA A 133 0.03 8.56 3.22
C ALA A 133 -0.97 8.80 4.36
N GLN A 134 -0.60 9.71 5.26
CA GLN A 134 -1.46 10.31 6.27
C GLN A 134 -1.17 11.81 6.23
N TRP A 135 -2.21 12.63 6.29
CA TRP A 135 -2.08 14.08 6.39
C TRP A 135 -3.16 14.62 7.29
N ASP A 136 -2.96 15.83 7.80
CA ASP A 136 -3.99 16.56 8.53
C ASP A 136 -4.89 17.33 7.55
N ASP A 137 -6.19 17.17 7.69
CA ASP A 137 -7.24 17.86 6.93
C ASP A 137 -7.93 18.92 7.80
N SER A 138 -7.29 19.33 8.90
CA SER A 138 -7.65 20.53 9.60
C SER A 138 -7.60 21.67 8.60
N GLU A 139 -8.76 22.24 8.30
CA GLU A 139 -8.86 23.53 7.63
C GLU A 139 -8.24 24.58 8.56
N ASP A 140 -6.90 24.63 8.61
CA ASP A 140 -6.16 25.81 9.04
C ASP A 140 -5.91 26.66 7.80
N VAL A 141 -6.99 27.02 7.11
CA VAL A 141 -7.00 28.10 6.13
C VAL A 141 -7.57 29.30 6.86
N MET A 142 -6.65 30.12 7.38
CA MET A 142 -6.85 31.50 7.78
C MET A 142 -8.22 32.08 7.40
N ARG A 143 -9.09 32.26 8.39
CA ARG A 143 -10.00 33.40 8.47
C ARG A 143 -10.20 33.85 9.90
#